data_AF-A0A7V1SLU2-F1
#
_entry.id   AF-A0A7V1SLU2-F1
#
_cell.length_a   1.000
_cell.length_b   1.000
_cell.length_c   1.000
_cell.angle_alpha   90.00
_cell.angle_beta   90.00
_cell.angle_gamma   90.00
#
_symmetry.space_group_name_H-M   'P 1'
#
loop_
_entity.id
_entity.type
_entity.pdbx_description
1 polymer ?
#
loop_
_entity_poly.entity_id
_entity_poly.type
_entity_poly.pdbx_seq_one_letter_code
_entity_poly.pdbx_strand_id
1 'polypeptide(L)' 'SYVGVKKSISLVEVPGAVLVLGITNDRISLLTKIDDAELMQQLTAAENEPTGWSFSDHIHKITSRYKKEGR' A
#
# COMPACT_ATOMS: atom_id res chain seq x y z
N SER A 1 4.26 15.89 9.71
CA SER A 1 4.81 15.67 8.36
C SER A 1 3.97 16.45 7.36
N TYR A 2 4.56 17.28 6.49
CA TYR A 2 3.79 18.15 5.58
C TYR A 2 3.38 17.41 4.31
N VAL A 3 2.09 17.11 4.24
CA VAL A 3 1.44 16.41 3.15
C VAL A 3 0.78 17.50 2.26
N GLY A 4 1.54 18.42 1.62
CA GLY A 4 1.12 19.41 0.57
C GLY A 4 0.14 19.01 -0.59
N VAL A 5 0.01 19.83 -1.64
CA VAL A 5 -1.29 20.13 -2.32
C VAL A 5 -1.96 19.09 -3.25
N LYS A 6 -1.23 18.14 -3.86
CA LYS A 6 -1.82 17.03 -4.66
C LYS A 6 -1.40 15.72 -4.03
N LYS A 7 -2.21 15.21 -3.09
CA LYS A 7 -1.83 14.06 -2.28
C LYS A 7 -2.94 13.05 -2.11
N SER A 8 -2.54 11.78 -2.24
CA SER A 8 -3.35 10.62 -1.93
C SER A 8 -2.81 9.97 -0.66
N ILE A 9 -3.70 9.48 0.19
CA ILE A 9 -3.36 8.62 1.32
C ILE A 9 -3.80 7.21 0.95
N SER A 10 -2.92 6.24 1.09
CA SER A 10 -3.19 4.85 0.75
C SER A 10 -2.84 3.94 1.92
N LEU A 11 -3.72 2.98 2.20
CA LEU A 11 -3.45 1.91 3.14
C LEU A 11 -2.92 0.71 2.35
N VAL A 12 -1.85 0.09 2.87
CA VAL A 12 -1.27 -1.13 2.30
C VAL A 12 -1.17 -2.16 3.40
N GLU A 13 -1.90 -3.25 3.25
CA GLU A 13 -1.79 -4.40 4.14
C GLU A 13 -0.51 -5.18 3.83
N VAL A 14 0.25 -5.48 4.88
CA VAL A 14 1.44 -6.34 4.85
C VAL A 14 1.33 -7.36 5.98
N PRO A 15 2.09 -8.47 5.94
CA PRO A 15 2.05 -9.44 7.03
C PRO A 15 2.34 -8.79 8.39
N GLY A 16 1.35 -8.81 9.27
CA GLY A 16 1.46 -8.31 10.65
C GLY A 16 1.38 -6.79 10.81
N ALA A 17 1.04 -6.02 9.78
CA ALA A 17 0.79 -4.58 9.91
C ALA A 17 0.04 -3.98 8.71
N VAL A 18 -0.55 -2.80 8.90
CA VAL A 18 -1.04 -1.95 7.81
C VAL A 18 -0.18 -0.68 7.74
N LEU A 19 0.31 -0.36 6.55
CA LEU A 19 1.13 0.81 6.28
C LEU A 19 0.26 1.94 5.73
N VAL A 20 0.32 3.11 6.37
CA VAL A 20 -0.35 4.32 5.88
C VAL A 20 0.66 5.15 5.10
N LEU A 21 0.47 5.24 3.79
CA LEU A 21 1.37 5.93 2.87
C LEU A 21 0.76 7.26 2.43
N GLY A 22 1.57 8.31 2.47
CA GLY A 22 1.31 9.58 1.82
C GLY A 22 2.00 9.62 0.46
N ILE A 23 1.23 9.73 -0.61
CA ILE A 23 1.71 9.73 -1.98
C ILE A 23 1.57 11.14 -2.58
N THR A 24 2.67 11.70 -3.06
CA THR A 24 2.72 12.84 -3.97
C THR A 24 3.09 12.40 -5.37
N ASN A 25 3.08 13.35 -6.32
CA ASN A 25 3.58 13.11 -7.67
C ASN A 25 5.06 12.71 -7.71
N ASP A 26 5.87 13.11 -6.73
CA ASP A 26 7.33 12.96 -6.72
C ASP A 26 7.86 12.07 -5.59
N ARG A 27 7.04 11.78 -4.57
CA ARG A 27 7.50 11.12 -3.34
C ARG A 27 6.41 10.26 -2.72
N ILE A 28 6.82 9.09 -2.24
CA ILE A 28 6.03 8.25 -1.33
C ILE A 28 6.65 8.35 0.05
N SER A 29 5.84 8.56 1.08
CA SER A 29 6.30 8.63 2.48
C SER A 29 5.42 7.76 3.37
N LEU A 30 6.03 6.91 4.19
CA LEU A 30 5.32 6.24 5.27
C LEU A 30 4.91 7.30 6.31
N LEU A 31 3.61 7.43 6.54
CA LEU A 31 3.05 8.35 7.53
C LEU A 31 2.94 7.69 8.89
N THR A 32 2.44 6.44 8.91
CA THR A 32 2.37 5.63 10.12
C THR A 32 2.31 4.14 9.76
N LYS A 33 2.64 3.31 10.76
CA LYS A 33 2.44 1.86 10.75
C LYS A 33 1.37 1.56 11.79
N ILE A 34 0.38 0.77 11.41
CA ILE A 34 -0.62 0.21 12.30
C ILE A 34 -0.22 -1.25 12.52
N ASP A 35 0.21 -1.59 13.73
CA ASP A 35 0.60 -2.95 14.12
C ASP A 35 -0.21 -3.51 15.30
N ASP A 36 -1.47 -3.07 15.37
CA ASP A 36 -2.44 -3.55 16.34
C ASP A 36 -3.29 -4.68 15.74
N ALA A 37 -3.19 -5.87 16.32
CA ALA A 37 -3.86 -7.07 15.86
C ALA A 37 -5.40 -6.97 15.91
N GLU A 38 -5.96 -6.23 16.88
CA GLU A 38 -7.41 -6.07 17.02
C GLU A 38 -7.97 -5.13 15.95
N LEU A 39 -7.22 -4.07 15.60
CA LEU A 39 -7.57 -3.15 14.52
C LEU A 39 -7.40 -3.79 13.15
N MET A 40 -6.38 -4.64 12.96
CA MET A 40 -6.21 -5.40 11.72
C MET A 40 -7.38 -6.34 11.47
N GLN A 41 -7.86 -7.07 12.49
CA GLN A 41 -9.03 -7.93 12.35
C GLN A 41 -10.32 -7.16 11.98
N GLN A 42 -10.49 -5.94 12.48
CA GLN A 42 -11.64 -5.09 12.13
C GLN A 42 -11.56 -4.57 10.69
N LEU A 43 -10.36 -4.25 10.20
CA LEU A 43 -10.14 -3.84 8.80
C LEU A 43 -10.42 -5.02 7.84
N THR A 44 -9.88 -6.21 8.13
CA THR A 44 -10.12 -7.40 7.32
C THR A 44 -11.60 -7.82 7.31
N ALA A 45 -12.33 -7.60 8.40
CA ALA A 45 -13.76 -7.93 8.47
C ALA A 45 -14.66 -7.02 7.61
N ALA A 46 -14.26 -5.77 7.39
CA ALA A 46 -15.01 -4.82 6.56
C ALA A 46 -14.77 -5.03 5.04
N GLU A 47 -13.64 -5.65 4.66
CA GLU A 47 -13.20 -5.83 3.26
C GLU A 47 -13.42 -7.26 2.74
N ASN A 48 -14.46 -7.95 3.21
CA ASN A 48 -14.81 -9.30 2.73
C ASN A 48 -15.48 -9.28 1.34
N GLU A 49 -15.02 -8.40 0.45
CA GLU A 49 -15.09 -8.61 -1.00
C GLU A 49 -13.67 -8.93 -1.48
N PRO A 50 -13.43 -10.13 -2.03
CA PRO A 50 -12.10 -10.54 -2.46
C PRO A 50 -11.69 -9.70 -3.66
N THR A 51 -11.01 -8.58 -3.41
CA THR A 51 -10.41 -7.75 -4.45
C THR A 51 -9.12 -8.39 -4.94
N GLY A 52 -9.27 -9.56 -5.56
CA GLY A 52 -8.51 -10.04 -6.71
C GLY A 52 -7.03 -10.36 -6.52
N TRP A 53 -6.18 -9.44 -6.07
CA TRP A 53 -4.74 -9.50 -6.28
C TRP A 53 -3.95 -9.20 -5.01
N SER A 54 -2.98 -10.06 -4.70
CA SER A 54 -2.03 -9.84 -3.61
C SER A 54 -1.14 -8.63 -3.93
N PHE A 55 -0.72 -7.89 -2.89
CA PHE A 55 0.30 -6.83 -3.01
C PHE A 55 1.57 -7.36 -3.71
N SER A 56 1.94 -8.62 -3.47
CA SER A 56 3.07 -9.26 -4.16
C SER A 56 2.88 -9.29 -5.68
N ASP A 57 1.65 -9.56 -6.14
CA ASP A 57 1.32 -9.62 -7.56
C ASP A 57 1.41 -8.23 -8.19
N HIS A 58 1.02 -7.21 -7.44
CA HIS A 58 1.13 -5.81 -7.86
C HIS A 58 2.60 -5.40 -8.06
N ILE A 59 3.47 -5.75 -7.10
CA ILE A 59 4.91 -5.48 -7.21
C ILE A 59 5.52 -6.28 -8.37
N HIS A 60 5.13 -7.54 -8.56
CA HIS A 60 5.64 -8.39 -9.65
C HIS A 60 5.27 -7.83 -11.03
N LYS A 61 4.05 -7.30 -11.17
CA LYS A 61 3.57 -6.65 -12.39
C LYS A 61 4.35 -5.38 -12.71
N ILE A 62 4.65 -4.55 -11.71
CA ILE A 62 5.44 -3.33 -11.92
C ILE A 62 6.88 -3.69 -12.26
N THR A 63 7.53 -4.55 -11.47
CA THR A 63 8.93 -4.94 -11.67
C THR A 63 9.16 -5.66 -13.00
N SER A 64 8.22 -6.50 -13.46
CA SER A 64 8.32 -7.16 -14.77
C SER A 64 8.25 -6.19 -15.96
N ARG A 65 7.57 -5.03 -15.83
CA ARG A 65 7.60 -3.97 -16.84
C ARG A 65 8.97 -3.27 -16.89
N TYR A 66 9.54 -2.95 -15.74
CA TYR A 66 10.87 -2.35 -15.65
C TYR A 66 11.99 -3.26 -16.21
N LYS A 67 11.84 -4.58 -16.09
CA LYS A 67 12.81 -5.54 -16.67
C LYS A 67 12.77 -5.63 -18.19
N LYS A 68 11.69 -5.18 -18.84
CA LYS A 68 11.49 -5.31 -20.30
C LYS A 68 12.05 -4.13 -21.11
N GLU A 69 12.29 -2.98 -20.47
CA GLU A 69 12.78 -1.75 -21.13
C GLU A 69 14.32 -1.63 -21.13
N GLY A 70 15.03 -2.65 -20.62
CA GLY A 70 16.49 -2.73 -20.58
C GLY A 70 17.13 -3.63 -21.65
N ARG A 71 16.51 -3.79 -22.83
CA ARG A 71 17.09 -4.50 -23.98
C ARG A 71 16.96 -3.69 -25.25
#